data_AF-A0A356R0M4-F1
#
_entry.id   AF-A0A356R0M4-F1
#
_cell.length_a   1.000
_cell.length_b   1.000
_cell.length_c   1.000
_cell.angle_alpha   90.00
_cell.angle_beta   90.00
_cell.angle_gamma   90.00
#
_symmetry.space_group_name_H-M   'P 1'
#
loop_
_entity.id
_entity.type
_entity.pdbx_description
1 polymer ?
#
loop_
_entity_poly.entity_id
_entity_poly.type
_entity_poly.pdbx_seq_one_letter_code
_entity_poly.pdbx_strand_id
1 'polypeptide(L)'
;EGYRIILVNSNPATIMTDPEFADATYIEPITWEAVALIIEKERPDVLLPTMGGQTALNCSLDLERHGVLEKFGVEMIGATQDAIDKAEDRERFRDAMQAIGLDVVTGDLAHSMEEAA
;
A
#
# COMPACT_ATOMS: atom_id res chain seq x y z
N GLU A 1 -17.98 15.06 0.07
CA GLU A 1 -17.09 15.51 1.16
C GLU A 1 -15.99 16.34 0.53
N GLY A 2 -15.71 17.54 1.04
CA GLY A 2 -14.88 18.55 0.37
C GLY A 2 -13.37 18.30 0.50
N TYR A 3 -12.92 17.08 0.25
CA TYR A 3 -11.50 16.72 0.25
C TYR A 3 -10.88 17.02 -1.12
N ARG A 4 -9.61 17.43 -1.11
CA ARG A 4 -8.80 17.51 -2.31
C ARG A 4 -8.25 16.12 -2.64
N ILE A 5 -8.62 15.58 -3.78
CA ILE A 5 -8.24 14.23 -4.21
C ILE A 5 -7.05 14.33 -5.16
N ILE A 6 -5.96 13.65 -4.79
CA ILE A 6 -4.80 13.44 -5.66
C ILE A 6 -4.77 11.95 -5.99
N LEU A 7 -4.87 11.61 -7.27
CA LEU A 7 -4.87 10.23 -7.74
C LEU A 7 -3.64 9.95 -8.61
N VAL A 8 -2.96 8.84 -8.34
CA VAL A 8 -1.90 8.31 -9.21
C VAL A 8 -2.29 6.92 -9.73
N ASN A 9 -2.26 6.75 -11.04
CA ASN A 9 -2.49 5.45 -11.68
C ASN A 9 -1.83 5.42 -13.06
N SER A 10 -0.98 4.42 -13.32
CA SER A 10 -0.27 4.28 -14.59
C SER A 10 -1.15 3.83 -15.76
N ASN A 11 -2.37 3.36 -15.51
CA ASN A 11 -3.28 2.89 -16.56
C ASN A 11 -4.17 4.03 -17.08
N PRO A 12 -3.94 4.54 -18.31
CA PRO A 12 -4.75 5.62 -18.89
C PRO A 12 -6.16 5.18 -19.30
N ALA A 13 -6.44 3.88 -19.34
CA ALA A 13 -7.73 3.33 -19.75
C ALA A 13 -8.64 3.02 -18.55
N THR A 14 -8.69 3.94 -17.58
CA THR A 14 -9.54 3.79 -16.38
C THR A 14 -10.41 5.01 -16.16
N ILE A 15 -11.67 4.80 -15.76
CA ILE A 15 -12.62 5.90 -15.46
C ILE A 15 -12.09 6.78 -14.32
N MET A 16 -11.42 6.17 -13.33
CA MET A 16 -10.84 6.91 -12.20
C MET A 16 -9.79 7.94 -12.62
N THR A 17 -9.13 7.76 -13.77
CA THR A 17 -8.14 8.72 -14.29
C THR A 17 -8.76 9.84 -15.13
N ASP A 18 -10.08 9.87 -15.31
CA ASP A 18 -10.71 10.97 -16.01
C ASP A 18 -10.62 12.26 -15.16
N PRO A 19 -10.36 13.44 -15.77
CA PRO A 19 -10.08 14.68 -15.03
C PRO A 19 -11.19 15.19 -14.11
N GLU A 20 -12.40 14.63 -14.21
CA GLU A 20 -13.56 15.03 -13.42
C GLU A 20 -13.67 14.31 -12.06
N PHE A 21 -12.90 13.25 -11.83
CA PHE A 21 -13.00 12.42 -10.61
C PHE A 21 -12.02 12.78 -9.50
N ALA A 22 -10.98 13.57 -9.79
CA ALA A 22 -9.98 14.01 -8.83
C ALA A 22 -9.50 15.43 -9.15
N ASP A 23 -9.11 16.19 -8.13
CA ASP A 23 -8.57 17.54 -8.32
C ASP A 23 -7.20 17.53 -9.01
N ALA A 24 -6.41 16.47 -8.80
CA ALA A 24 -5.14 16.25 -9.47
C ALA A 24 -4.99 14.76 -9.85
N THR A 25 -4.90 14.49 -11.15
CA THR A 25 -4.69 13.13 -11.68
C THR A 25 -3.31 13.00 -12.30
N TYR A 26 -2.56 12.00 -11.86
CA TYR A 26 -1.24 11.64 -12.35
C TYR A 26 -1.28 10.29 -13.05
N ILE A 27 -1.00 10.29 -14.35
CA ILE A 27 -0.79 9.06 -15.13
C ILE A 27 0.70 8.79 -15.21
N GLU A 28 1.24 8.28 -14.10
CA GLU A 28 2.68 8.07 -13.88
C GLU A 28 2.94 6.64 -13.38
N PRO A 29 4.18 6.11 -13.52
CA PRO A 29 4.55 4.82 -12.95
C PRO A 29 4.29 4.77 -11.43
N ILE A 30 3.73 3.65 -10.95
CA ILE A 30 3.48 3.43 -9.51
C ILE A 30 4.77 2.88 -8.87
N THR A 31 5.84 3.69 -8.89
CA THR A 31 7.08 3.42 -8.14
C THR A 31 7.22 4.45 -7.02
N TRP A 32 7.90 4.08 -5.92
CA TRP A 32 8.00 4.97 -4.76
C TRP A 32 8.71 6.29 -5.10
N GLU A 33 9.65 6.31 -6.06
CA GLU A 33 10.35 7.52 -6.48
C GLU A 33 9.40 8.50 -7.18
N ALA A 34 8.59 7.99 -8.12
CA ALA A 34 7.61 8.80 -8.84
C ALA A 34 6.54 9.33 -7.88
N VAL A 35 6.04 8.49 -6.99
CA VAL A 35 5.04 8.90 -5.99
C VAL A 35 5.64 9.88 -4.98
N ALA A 36 6.91 9.74 -4.59
CA ALA A 36 7.59 10.69 -3.71
C ALA A 36 7.67 12.09 -4.32
N LEU A 37 7.91 12.21 -5.64
CA LEU A 37 7.88 13.50 -6.35
C LEU A 37 6.48 14.11 -6.36
N ILE A 38 5.44 13.28 -6.50
CA ILE A 38 4.05 13.73 -6.43
C ILE A 38 3.73 14.21 -5.01
N ILE A 39 4.11 13.46 -3.97
CA ILE A 39 3.94 13.86 -2.57
C ILE A 39 4.68 15.18 -2.27
N GLU A 40 5.91 15.33 -2.75
CA GLU A 40 6.69 16.55 -2.56
C GLU A 40 6.02 17.78 -3.19
N LYS A 41 5.44 17.61 -4.38
CA LYS A 41 4.73 18.66 -5.11
C LYS A 41 3.37 18.98 -4.49
N GLU A 42 2.60 17.95 -4.16
CA GLU A 42 1.19 18.09 -3.81
C GLU A 42 0.93 18.24 -2.32
N ARG A 43 1.89 17.80 -1.48
CA ARG A 43 1.82 17.84 -0.01
C ARG A 43 0.48 17.32 0.54
N PRO A 44 0.09 16.07 0.21
CA PRO A 44 -1.12 15.48 0.77
C PRO A 44 -0.98 15.29 2.28
N ASP A 45 -2.07 15.48 3.02
CA ASP A 45 -2.09 15.19 4.45
C ASP A 45 -2.12 13.68 4.74
N VAL A 46 -2.77 12.91 3.84
CA VAL A 46 -3.03 11.48 4.03
C VAL A 46 -2.78 10.67 2.76
N LEU A 47 -2.39 9.41 2.92
CA LEU A 47 -2.24 8.41 1.86
C LEU A 47 -3.21 7.24 2.09
N LEU A 48 -4.00 6.88 1.08
CA LEU A 48 -4.92 5.74 1.10
C LEU A 48 -4.42 4.62 0.16
N PRO A 49 -3.74 3.57 0.66
CA PRO A 49 -3.12 2.55 -0.18
C PRO A 49 -4.03 1.36 -0.50
N THR A 50 -5.22 1.26 0.11
CA THR A 50 -6.05 0.04 0.10
C THR A 50 -6.90 -0.12 -1.17
N MET A 51 -6.89 0.84 -2.09
CA MET A 51 -7.74 0.84 -3.29
C MET A 51 -7.02 0.41 -4.58
N GLY A 52 -5.71 0.19 -4.52
CA GLY A 52 -4.88 -0.12 -5.71
C GLY A 52 -4.28 -1.53 -5.73
N GLY A 53 -4.85 -2.46 -4.96
CA GLY A 53 -4.35 -3.84 -4.83
C GLY A 53 -2.91 -3.90 -4.32
N GLN A 54 -2.19 -4.99 -4.65
CA GLN A 54 -0.83 -5.21 -4.17
C GLN A 54 0.16 -4.12 -4.60
N THR A 55 -0.03 -3.56 -5.80
CA THR A 55 0.86 -2.52 -6.33
C THR A 55 0.85 -1.28 -5.42
N ALA A 56 -0.33 -0.85 -4.98
CA ALA A 56 -0.45 0.29 -4.07
C ALA A 56 0.06 -0.03 -2.66
N LEU A 57 -0.24 -1.24 -2.15
CA LEU A 57 0.25 -1.68 -0.85
C LEU A 57 1.79 -1.69 -0.81
N ASN A 58 2.43 -2.38 -1.77
CA ASN A 58 3.89 -2.45 -1.85
C ASN A 58 4.52 -1.06 -2.00
N CYS A 59 3.97 -0.21 -2.87
CA CYS A 59 4.47 1.15 -3.06
C CYS A 59 4.36 1.97 -1.76
N SER A 60 3.26 1.85 -1.03
CA SER A 60 3.07 2.54 0.25
C SER A 60 4.04 2.07 1.34
N LEU A 61 4.32 0.76 1.39
CA LEU A 61 5.32 0.19 2.29
C LEU A 61 6.73 0.67 1.92
N ASP A 62 7.06 0.77 0.63
CA ASP A 62 8.35 1.29 0.19
C ASP A 62 8.50 2.79 0.50
N LEU A 63 7.44 3.60 0.32
CA LEU A 63 7.43 5.02 0.73
C LEU A 63 7.69 5.18 2.23
N GLU A 64 7.06 4.35 3.06
CA GLU A 64 7.27 4.32 4.51
C GLU A 64 8.71 3.89 4.85
N ARG A 65 9.18 2.78 4.27
CA ARG A 65 10.55 2.26 4.47
C ARG A 65 11.63 3.27 4.07
N HIS A 66 11.39 4.05 3.03
CA HIS A 66 12.29 5.11 2.58
C HIS A 66 12.11 6.44 3.35
N GLY A 67 11.24 6.49 4.37
CA GLY A 67 11.01 7.66 5.22
C GLY A 67 10.34 8.82 4.49
N VAL A 68 9.71 8.57 3.34
CA VAL A 68 9.08 9.61 2.53
C VAL A 68 7.85 10.16 3.25
N LEU A 69 7.03 9.27 3.81
CA LEU A 69 5.80 9.68 4.51
C LEU A 69 6.12 10.51 5.75
N GLU A 70 7.08 10.07 6.57
CA GLU A 70 7.58 10.84 7.72
C GLU A 70 8.16 12.20 7.31
N LYS A 71 9.02 12.23 6.29
CA LYS A 71 9.66 13.46 5.78
C LYS A 71 8.64 14.52 5.36
N PHE A 72 7.52 14.09 4.78
CA PHE A 72 6.49 14.98 4.26
C PHE A 72 5.27 15.13 5.18
N GLY A 73 5.26 14.44 6.33
CA GLY A 73 4.17 14.49 7.30
C GLY A 73 2.87 13.86 6.79
N VAL A 74 2.97 12.84 5.94
CA VAL A 74 1.81 12.17 5.32
C VAL A 74 1.38 11.00 6.20
N GLU A 75 0.13 10.98 6.63
CA GLU A 75 -0.43 9.87 7.42
C GLU A 75 -1.03 8.78 6.52
N MET A 76 -0.64 7.52 6.74
CA MET A 76 -1.25 6.39 6.03
C MET A 76 -2.57 5.98 6.71
N ILE A 77 -3.66 6.04 5.95
CA ILE A 77 -5.02 5.72 6.43
C ILE A 77 -5.60 4.47 5.73
N GLY A 78 -6.63 3.87 6.33
CA GLY A 78 -7.30 2.68 5.79
C GLY A 78 -6.63 1.37 6.21
N ALA A 79 -5.30 1.30 6.16
CA ALA A 79 -4.52 0.22 6.75
C ALA A 79 -3.17 0.75 7.24
N THR A 80 -2.77 0.37 8.45
CA THR A 80 -1.43 0.67 8.97
C THR A 80 -0.41 -0.28 8.36
N GLN A 81 0.86 0.13 8.32
CA GLN A 81 1.97 -0.74 7.90
C GLN A 81 1.92 -2.09 8.63
N ASP A 82 1.74 -2.10 9.95
CA ASP A 82 1.65 -3.33 10.74
C ASP A 82 0.47 -4.22 10.32
N ALA A 83 -0.68 -3.62 10.01
CA ALA A 83 -1.84 -4.36 9.56
C ALA A 83 -1.63 -4.97 8.16
N ILE A 84 -0.97 -4.25 7.26
CA ILE A 84 -0.61 -4.75 5.92
C ILE A 84 0.41 -5.89 6.06
N ASP A 85 1.51 -5.66 6.76
CA ASP A 85 2.57 -6.66 6.94
C ASP A 85 2.05 -7.92 7.64
N LYS A 86 1.15 -7.78 8.62
CA LYS A 86 0.55 -8.93 9.32
C LYS A 86 -0.39 -9.75 8.43
N ALA A 87 -1.02 -9.13 7.43
CA ALA A 87 -1.91 -9.82 6.50
C ALA A 87 -1.13 -10.50 5.35
N GLU A 88 -0.06 -9.86 4.87
CA GLU A 88 0.76 -10.34 3.76
C GLU A 88 1.79 -11.40 4.19
N ASP A 89 2.31 -11.30 5.41
CA ASP A 89 3.20 -12.31 6.00
C ASP A 89 2.37 -13.51 6.46
N ARG A 90 2.57 -14.64 5.78
CA ARG A 90 1.82 -15.89 6.04
C ARG A 90 2.07 -16.45 7.44
N GLU A 91 3.25 -16.21 8.03
CA GLU A 91 3.56 -16.65 9.40
C GLU A 91 2.79 -15.79 10.39
N ARG A 92 2.92 -14.47 10.26
CA ARG A 92 2.21 -13.51 11.13
C ARG A 92 0.70 -13.64 11.01
N PHE A 93 0.19 -13.93 9.81
CA PHE A 93 -1.23 -14.19 9.59
C PHE A 93 -1.67 -15.46 10.30
N ARG A 94 -0.91 -16.56 10.19
CA ARG A 94 -1.18 -17.82 10.89
C ARG A 94 -1.20 -17.62 12.40
N ASP A 95 -0.18 -16.96 12.94
CA ASP A 95 -0.08 -16.64 14.36
C ASP A 95 -1.28 -15.81 14.82
N ALA A 96 -1.72 -14.86 13.99
CA ALA A 96 -2.90 -14.05 14.27
C ALA A 96 -4.18 -14.89 14.33
N MET A 97 -4.37 -15.83 13.39
CA MET A 97 -5.54 -16.72 13.37
C MET A 97 -5.54 -17.67 14.56
N GLN A 98 -4.38 -18.26 14.88
CA GLN A 98 -4.20 -19.12 16.05
C GLN A 98 -4.45 -18.38 17.36
N ALA A 99 -3.98 -17.14 17.47
CA ALA A 99 -4.19 -16.30 18.66
C ALA A 99 -5.69 -16.02 18.94
N ILE A 100 -6.54 -16.01 17.91
CA ILE A 100 -8.00 -15.85 18.05
C ILE A 100 -8.76 -17.18 18.04
N GLY A 101 -8.06 -18.31 18.02
CA GLY A 101 -8.65 -19.65 18.09
C GLY A 101 -9.33 -20.12 16.79
N LEU A 102 -8.96 -19.57 15.64
CA LEU A 102 -9.41 -20.07 14.34
C LEU A 102 -8.48 -21.19 13.84
N ASP A 103 -9.09 -22.20 13.22
CA ASP A 103 -8.35 -23.29 12.60
C ASP A 103 -7.51 -22.79 11.41
N VAL A 104 -6.27 -23.25 11.35
CA VAL A 104 -5.34 -23.03 10.23
C VAL A 104 -4.93 -24.37 9.64
N VAL A 105 -4.69 -24.41 8.33
CA VAL A 105 -4.22 -25.64 7.67
C VAL A 105 -2.81 -26.00 8.16
N THR A 106 -2.61 -27.27 8.46
CA THR A 106 -1.29 -27.81 8.82
C THR A 106 -0.33 -27.68 7.65
N GLY A 107 0.83 -27.08 7.90
CA GLY A 107 1.91 -26.90 6.93
C GLY A 107 2.91 -25.88 7.45
N ASP A 108 4.12 -25.86 6.91
CA ASP A 108 5.18 -24.95 7.33
C ASP A 108 5.55 -23.98 6.20
N LEU A 109 6.14 -22.84 6.58
CA LEU A 109 6.73 -21.91 5.64
C LEU A 109 8.14 -22.36 5.31
N ALA A 110 8.46 -22.40 4.03
CA ALA A 110 9.79 -22.70 3.54
C ALA A 110 10.38 -21.43 2.93
N HIS A 111 11.56 -21.06 3.40
CA HIS A 111 12.38 -19.96 2.89
C HIS A 111 13.49 -20.45 1.97
N SER A 112 13.65 -21.77 1.84
CA SER A 112 14.61 -22.41 0.94
C SER A 112 13.99 -23.65 0.26
N MET A 113 14.59 -24.08 -0.85
CA MET A 113 14.19 -25.33 -1.52
C MET A 113 14.41 -26.56 -0.64
N GLU A 114 15.37 -26.50 0.29
CA GLU A 114 15.67 -27.57 1.23
C GLU A 114 14.59 -27.67 2.32
N GLU A 115 14.05 -26.54 2.78
CA GLU A 115 12.91 -26.50 3.71
C GLU A 115 11.59 -26.90 3.06
N ALA A 116 11.47 -26.78 1.73
CA ALA A 116 10.25 -27.09 0.98
C ALA A 116 10.11 -28.57 0.57
N ALA A 117 11.19 -29.34 0.65
CA ALA A 117 11.28 -30.73 0.18
C ALA A 117 10.82 -31.75 1.23
#